data_AF-A1BFC5-F1
#
_entry.id   AF-A1BFC5-F1
#
_cell.length_a   1.000
_cell.length_b   1.000
_cell.length_c   1.000
_cell.angle_alpha   90.00
_cell.angle_beta   90.00
_cell.angle_gamma   90.00
#
_symmetry.space_group_name_H-M   'P 1'
#
loop_
_entity.id
_entity.type
_entity.pdbx_description
1 polymer ?
#
loop_
_entity_poly.entity_id
_entity_poly.type
_entity_poly.pdbx_seq_one_letter_code
_entity_poly.pdbx_strand_id
1 'polypeptide(L)'
;MLHDLDHYDSGVQNGISQVQLRQLRQLLWLDQNYNLILIGPSGTGKSYLAGGLCHEALKLGYHALFRTMDELIQTIRFKDVTTAAAREYKRLVHAHLLVIDDIMMFPLEKSVAVGLFQLINQLHEQTSFIITTNKNPKEWAEMLGDEVLATALLDRLLYKCEVIKLTDKSYRLEHRTTIFEQQQPAEGGATRKKKLLSLQKVVVDHAEMT
;
A
#
# COMPACT_ATOMS: atom_id res chain seq x y z
N MET A 1 -14.15 3.27 -4.65
CA MET A 1 -14.09 1.81 -4.50
C MET A 1 -14.38 1.52 -3.03
N LEU A 2 -15.45 0.82 -2.69
CA LEU A 2 -15.57 0.27 -1.34
C LEU A 2 -14.58 -0.90 -1.27
N HIS A 3 -13.48 -0.70 -0.55
CA HIS A 3 -12.57 -1.79 -0.20
C HIS A 3 -13.28 -2.59 0.90
N ASP A 4 -14.15 -3.51 0.51
CA ASP A 4 -14.84 -4.39 1.46
C ASP A 4 -14.13 -5.75 1.51
N LEU A 5 -13.67 -6.13 2.69
CA LEU A 5 -13.00 -7.41 2.88
C LEU A 5 -13.95 -8.60 2.76
N ASP A 6 -15.27 -8.37 2.76
CA ASP A 6 -16.25 -9.42 2.43
C ASP A 6 -16.19 -9.85 0.96
N HIS A 7 -15.65 -8.99 0.08
CA HIS A 7 -15.37 -9.32 -1.32
C HIS A 7 -13.90 -9.67 -1.56
N TYR A 8 -13.10 -9.82 -0.51
CA TYR A 8 -11.72 -10.27 -0.66
C TYR A 8 -11.70 -11.73 -1.14
N ASP A 9 -11.16 -11.97 -2.32
CA ASP A 9 -11.09 -13.32 -2.89
C ASP A 9 -10.14 -14.20 -2.07
N SER A 10 -10.73 -15.00 -1.19
CA SER A 10 -10.02 -15.93 -0.31
C SER A 10 -9.29 -17.07 -1.05
N GLY A 11 -9.61 -17.28 -2.33
CA GLY A 11 -8.99 -18.29 -3.18
C GLY A 11 -7.65 -17.85 -3.78
N VAL A 12 -7.35 -16.55 -3.78
CA VAL A 12 -6.08 -16.01 -4.26
C VAL A 12 -4.98 -16.31 -3.24
N GLN A 13 -3.94 -17.01 -3.66
CA GLN A 13 -2.80 -17.36 -2.79
C GLN A 13 -1.78 -16.22 -2.72
N ASN A 14 -2.22 -15.02 -2.30
CA ASN A 14 -1.33 -13.87 -2.25
C ASN A 14 -0.44 -13.76 -1.01
N GLY A 15 -0.10 -14.89 -0.39
CA GLY A 15 0.84 -14.94 0.73
C GLY A 15 0.25 -14.67 2.13
N ILE A 16 -1.02 -14.26 2.24
CA ILE A 16 -1.74 -14.16 3.51
C ILE A 16 -2.71 -15.33 3.69
N SER A 17 -2.60 -16.04 4.82
CA SER A 17 -3.53 -17.13 5.13
C SER A 17 -4.90 -16.61 5.59
N GLN A 18 -5.94 -17.42 5.43
CA GLN A 18 -7.28 -17.08 5.93
C GLN A 18 -7.33 -16.87 7.45
N VAL A 19 -6.46 -17.55 8.20
CA VAL A 19 -6.34 -17.37 9.65
C VAL A 19 -5.79 -15.97 9.95
N GLN A 20 -4.69 -15.58 9.31
CA GLN A 20 -4.10 -14.25 9.48
C GLN A 20 -5.08 -13.16 9.06
N LEU A 21 -5.78 -13.31 7.92
CA LEU A 21 -6.77 -12.33 7.47
C LEU A 21 -7.89 -12.14 8.51
N ARG A 22 -8.44 -13.23 9.06
CA ARG A 22 -9.45 -13.16 10.12
C ARG A 22 -8.92 -12.47 11.38
N GLN A 23 -7.67 -12.75 11.79
CA GLN A 23 -7.05 -12.09 12.93
C GLN A 23 -6.89 -10.59 12.69
N LEU A 24 -6.43 -10.18 11.50
CA LEU A 24 -6.31 -8.76 11.17
C LEU A 24 -7.67 -8.06 11.18
N ARG A 25 -8.73 -8.70 10.68
CA ARG A 25 -10.10 -8.15 10.69
C ARG A 25 -10.69 -7.95 12.09
N GLN A 26 -10.15 -8.60 13.12
CA GLN A 26 -10.57 -8.37 14.52
C GLN A 26 -10.02 -7.07 15.11
N LEU A 27 -9.03 -6.44 14.45
CA LEU A 27 -8.41 -5.17 14.87
C LEU A 27 -7.80 -5.14 16.29
N LEU A 28 -7.60 -6.30 16.93
CA LEU A 28 -6.91 -6.38 18.23
C LEU A 28 -5.48 -5.80 18.18
N TRP A 29 -4.84 -5.87 17.00
CA TRP A 29 -3.53 -5.26 16.76
C TRP A 29 -3.59 -3.72 16.83
N LEU A 30 -4.72 -3.12 16.44
CA LEU A 30 -4.93 -1.67 16.50
C LEU A 30 -5.06 -1.21 17.96
N ASP A 31 -5.79 -1.95 18.80
CA ASP A 31 -5.90 -1.65 20.24
C ASP A 31 -4.56 -1.73 20.99
N GLN A 32 -3.62 -2.48 20.44
CA GLN A 32 -2.26 -2.65 20.97
C GLN A 32 -1.23 -1.71 20.31
N ASN A 33 -1.70 -0.80 19.44
CA ASN A 33 -0.90 0.14 18.66
C ASN A 33 0.21 -0.56 17.83
N TYR A 34 -0.10 -1.71 17.25
CA TYR A 34 0.76 -2.36 16.26
C TYR A 34 0.57 -1.72 14.88
N ASN A 35 1.67 -1.70 14.12
CA ASN A 35 1.71 -1.29 12.73
C ASN A 35 1.65 -2.51 11.82
N LEU A 36 1.17 -2.31 10.60
CA LEU A 36 1.23 -3.30 9.54
C LEU A 36 2.01 -2.72 8.36
N ILE A 37 2.99 -3.46 7.87
CA ILE A 37 3.66 -3.15 6.60
C ILE A 37 3.27 -4.22 5.59
N LEU A 38 2.50 -3.82 4.59
CA LEU A 38 2.12 -4.64 3.45
C LEU A 38 3.15 -4.45 2.35
N ILE A 39 3.93 -5.48 2.07
CA ILE A 39 5.02 -5.43 1.08
C ILE A 39 4.80 -6.44 -0.05
N GLY A 40 5.05 -6.04 -1.29
CA GLY A 40 5.03 -6.94 -2.43
C GLY A 40 4.85 -6.25 -3.78
N PRO A 41 4.90 -7.01 -4.89
CA PRO A 41 4.75 -6.49 -6.26
C PRO A 41 3.43 -5.74 -6.50
N SER A 42 3.36 -5.02 -7.62
CA SER A 42 2.13 -4.31 -8.01
C SER A 42 0.99 -5.31 -8.29
N GLY A 43 -0.21 -4.97 -7.87
CA GLY A 43 -1.42 -5.77 -8.12
C GLY A 43 -1.62 -6.99 -7.21
N THR A 44 -0.79 -7.19 -6.17
CA THR A 44 -0.95 -8.31 -5.21
C THR A 44 -2.00 -8.07 -4.13
N GLY A 45 -2.69 -6.92 -4.13
CA GLY A 45 -3.79 -6.62 -3.20
C GLY A 45 -3.45 -5.78 -1.97
N LYS A 46 -2.22 -5.23 -1.86
CA LYS A 46 -1.79 -4.39 -0.71
C LYS A 46 -2.79 -3.27 -0.36
N SER A 47 -3.05 -2.37 -1.31
CA SER A 47 -3.97 -1.23 -1.11
C SER A 47 -5.41 -1.69 -0.84
N TYR A 48 -5.82 -2.83 -1.42
CA TYR A 48 -7.15 -3.38 -1.17
C TYR A 48 -7.28 -3.89 0.27
N LEU A 49 -6.28 -4.63 0.76
CA LEU A 49 -6.24 -5.11 2.15
C LEU A 49 -6.17 -3.94 3.13
N ALA A 50 -5.32 -2.95 2.86
CA ALA A 50 -5.18 -1.76 3.70
C ALA A 50 -6.47 -0.94 3.76
N GLY A 51 -7.11 -0.70 2.61
CA GLY A 51 -8.40 0.00 2.52
C GLY A 51 -9.51 -0.78 3.23
N GLY A 52 -9.48 -2.11 3.12
CA GLY A 52 -10.41 -3.00 3.79
C GLY A 52 -10.32 -2.97 5.31
N LEU A 53 -9.10 -3.04 5.86
CA LEU A 53 -8.88 -2.92 7.30
C LEU A 53 -9.24 -1.52 7.82
N CYS A 54 -8.97 -0.48 7.02
CA CYS A 54 -9.38 0.89 7.32
C CYS A 54 -10.92 1.01 7.39
N HIS A 55 -11.62 0.38 6.44
CA HIS A 55 -13.09 0.32 6.44
C HIS A 55 -13.64 -0.42 7.67
N GLU A 56 -13.05 -1.55 8.06
CA GLU A 56 -13.42 -2.26 9.29
C GLU A 56 -13.21 -1.39 10.54
N ALA A 57 -12.10 -0.64 10.61
CA ALA A 57 -11.84 0.29 11.70
C ALA A 57 -12.92 1.39 11.79
N LEU A 58 -13.34 1.94 10.65
CA LEU A 58 -14.45 2.90 10.59
C LEU A 58 -15.77 2.29 11.07
N LYS A 59 -16.08 1.05 10.66
CA LYS A 59 -17.30 0.34 11.10
C LYS A 59 -17.35 0.16 12.63
N LEU A 60 -16.19 -0.06 13.25
CA LEU A 60 -16.05 -0.20 14.71
C LEU A 60 -15.93 1.15 15.45
N GLY A 61 -16.04 2.28 14.75
CA GLY A 61 -16.05 3.62 15.34
C GLY A 61 -14.66 4.24 15.58
N TYR A 62 -13.58 3.61 15.10
CA TYR A 62 -12.25 4.23 15.16
C TYR A 62 -12.14 5.39 14.19
N HIS A 63 -11.35 6.40 14.56
CA HIS A 63 -10.94 7.46 13.67
C HIS A 63 -9.84 6.93 12.74
N ALA A 64 -10.23 6.43 11.57
CA ALA A 64 -9.30 5.89 10.59
C ALA A 64 -9.22 6.77 9.33
N LEU A 65 -8.02 6.92 8.79
CA LEU A 65 -7.75 7.71 7.59
C LEU A 65 -6.97 6.88 6.58
N PHE A 66 -7.32 7.01 5.31
CA PHE A 66 -6.57 6.43 4.20
C PHE A 66 -6.03 7.55 3.32
N ARG A 67 -4.71 7.65 3.18
CA ARG A 67 -4.07 8.66 2.32
C ARG A 67 -3.02 8.01 1.43
N THR A 68 -2.89 8.52 0.21
CA THR A 68 -1.69 8.22 -0.58
C THR A 68 -0.50 8.98 -0.02
N MET A 69 0.70 8.53 -0.34
CA MET A 69 1.91 9.26 0.02
C MET A 69 1.90 10.70 -0.52
N ASP A 70 1.40 10.92 -1.74
CA ASP A 70 1.31 12.26 -2.34
C ASP A 70 0.38 13.20 -1.55
N GLU A 71 -0.80 12.73 -1.15
CA GLU A 71 -1.74 13.49 -0.32
C GLU A 71 -1.12 13.88 1.02
N LEU A 72 -0.34 12.97 1.61
CA LEU A 72 0.37 13.20 2.86
C LEU A 72 1.46 14.25 2.69
N ILE A 73 2.23 14.17 1.61
CA ILE A 73 3.27 15.17 1.27
C ILE A 73 2.64 16.56 1.10
N GLN A 74 1.53 16.66 0.34
CA GLN A 74 0.82 17.92 0.15
C GLN A 74 0.35 18.50 1.49
N THR A 75 -0.20 17.65 2.37
CA THR A 75 -0.63 18.07 3.70
C THR A 75 0.54 18.59 4.52
N ILE A 76 1.68 17.87 4.55
CA ILE A 76 2.88 18.27 5.29
C ILE A 76 3.46 19.59 4.75
N ARG A 77 3.54 19.76 3.42
CA ARG A 77 4.10 20.97 2.79
C ARG A 77 3.29 22.22 3.10
N PHE A 78 1.97 22.11 3.12
CA PHE A 78 1.09 23.27 3.15
C PHE A 78 0.38 23.50 4.48
N LYS A 79 0.63 22.69 5.52
CA LYS A 79 -0.06 22.79 6.82
C LYS A 79 0.05 24.17 7.48
N ASP A 80 1.15 24.89 7.27
CA ASP A 80 1.38 26.22 7.85
C ASP A 80 1.03 27.36 6.88
N VAL A 81 0.60 27.01 5.66
CA VAL A 81 0.30 27.96 4.57
C VAL A 81 -1.21 28.05 4.32
N THR A 82 -1.91 26.92 4.38
CA THR A 82 -3.34 26.85 4.05
C THR A 82 -4.15 26.29 5.21
N THR A 83 -5.34 26.85 5.43
CA THR A 83 -6.28 26.38 6.47
C THR A 83 -6.77 24.95 6.21
N ALA A 84 -6.90 24.57 4.93
CA ALA A 84 -7.29 23.23 4.53
C ALA A 84 -6.25 22.17 4.94
N ALA A 85 -4.96 22.40 4.61
CA ALA A 85 -3.90 21.49 5.01
C ALA A 85 -3.67 21.48 6.53
N ALA A 86 -3.81 22.63 7.21
CA ALA A 86 -3.76 22.69 8.67
C ALA A 86 -4.83 21.81 9.33
N ARG A 87 -6.06 21.88 8.80
CA ARG A 87 -7.18 21.05 9.27
C ARG A 87 -6.93 19.57 9.00
N GLU A 88 -6.42 19.23 7.81
CA GLU A 88 -6.10 17.85 7.47
C GLU A 88 -4.97 17.29 8.35
N TYR A 89 -3.91 18.06 8.57
CA TYR A 89 -2.83 17.70 9.48
C TYR A 89 -3.35 17.44 10.90
N LYS A 90 -4.27 18.27 11.40
CA LYS A 90 -4.93 18.03 12.69
C LYS A 90 -5.70 16.71 12.70
N ARG A 91 -6.39 16.34 11.61
CA ARG A 91 -7.08 15.04 11.51
C ARG A 91 -6.10 13.87 11.55
N LEU A 92 -4.97 13.96 10.84
CA LEU A 92 -3.91 12.95 10.87
C LEU A 92 -3.41 12.70 12.28
N VAL A 93 -3.14 13.78 13.03
CA VAL A 93 -2.61 13.71 14.41
C VAL A 93 -3.60 13.10 15.41
N HIS A 94 -4.90 13.08 15.12
CA HIS A 94 -5.93 12.53 16.02
C HIS A 94 -6.49 11.19 15.50
N ALA A 95 -5.86 10.56 14.51
CA ALA A 95 -6.30 9.27 13.99
C ALA A 95 -5.88 8.14 14.95
N HIS A 96 -6.75 7.14 15.12
CA HIS A 96 -6.38 5.86 15.74
C HIS A 96 -5.64 4.96 14.73
N LEU A 97 -6.00 5.08 13.44
CA LEU A 97 -5.39 4.36 12.33
C LEU A 97 -5.10 5.30 11.16
N LEU A 98 -3.85 5.29 10.69
CA LEU A 98 -3.45 5.98 9.46
C LEU A 98 -2.91 4.97 8.44
N VAL A 99 -3.60 4.85 7.30
CA VAL A 99 -3.10 4.14 6.13
C VAL A 99 -2.33 5.10 5.23
N ILE A 100 -1.09 4.72 4.89
CA ILE A 100 -0.23 5.41 3.94
C ILE A 100 0.02 4.46 2.76
N ASP A 101 -0.64 4.75 1.64
CA ASP A 101 -0.57 3.94 0.43
C ASP A 101 0.58 4.36 -0.49
N ASP A 102 1.27 3.37 -1.05
CA ASP A 102 2.36 3.47 -2.01
C ASP A 102 3.53 4.36 -1.54
N ILE A 103 4.05 4.08 -0.34
CA ILE A 103 5.18 4.84 0.21
C ILE A 103 6.47 4.56 -0.56
N MET A 104 7.32 5.61 -0.64
CA MET A 104 8.69 5.53 -1.17
C MET A 104 8.79 5.06 -2.63
N MET A 105 7.75 5.32 -3.43
CA MET A 105 7.80 5.11 -4.88
C MET A 105 8.77 6.09 -5.57
N PHE A 106 8.89 7.31 -5.02
CA PHE A 106 9.75 8.38 -5.54
C PHE A 106 10.62 8.97 -4.41
N PRO A 107 11.81 9.50 -4.75
CA PRO A 107 12.64 10.22 -3.78
C PRO A 107 11.92 11.44 -3.20
N LEU A 108 12.13 11.69 -1.91
CA LEU A 108 11.55 12.83 -1.20
C LEU A 108 12.54 14.00 -1.11
N GLU A 109 12.02 15.21 -1.19
CA GLU A 109 12.77 16.40 -0.79
C GLU A 109 13.07 16.36 0.72
N LYS A 110 14.26 16.83 1.11
CA LYS A 110 14.71 16.78 2.51
C LYS A 110 13.74 17.41 3.51
N SER A 111 13.14 18.56 3.17
CA SER A 111 12.15 19.23 4.02
C SER A 111 10.91 18.37 4.26
N VAL A 112 10.45 17.67 3.22
CA VAL A 112 9.31 16.75 3.27
C VAL A 112 9.66 15.51 4.09
N ALA A 113 10.85 14.94 3.89
CA ALA A 113 11.34 13.80 4.66
C ALA A 113 11.38 14.11 6.17
N VAL A 114 11.89 15.29 6.54
CA VAL A 114 11.89 15.75 7.94
C VAL A 114 10.48 15.93 8.47
N GLY A 115 9.57 16.52 7.69
CA GLY A 115 8.17 16.68 8.08
C GLY A 115 7.43 15.36 8.28
N LEU A 116 7.70 14.37 7.43
CA LEU A 116 7.18 13.01 7.56
C LEU A 116 7.69 12.35 8.84
N PHE A 117 9.00 12.45 9.11
CA PHE A 117 9.58 11.94 10.35
C PHE A 117 8.95 12.60 11.58
N GLN A 118 8.75 13.92 11.57
CA GLN A 118 8.10 14.63 12.67
C GLN A 118 6.68 14.13 12.92
N LEU A 119 5.90 13.92 11.85
CA LEU A 119 4.55 13.37 11.95
C LEU A 119 4.57 11.95 12.56
N ILE A 120 5.39 11.05 12.01
CA ILE A 120 5.46 9.67 12.50
C ILE A 120 5.98 9.62 13.94
N ASN A 121 6.96 10.45 14.29
CA ASN A 121 7.47 10.55 15.66
C ASN A 121 6.39 11.07 16.63
N GLN A 122 5.56 12.02 16.22
CA GLN A 122 4.46 12.53 17.05
C GLN A 122 3.38 11.46 17.29
N LEU A 123 3.13 10.61 16.30
CA LEU A 123 2.12 9.56 16.33
C LEU A 123 2.62 8.23 16.90
N HIS A 124 3.92 8.12 17.15
CA HIS A 124 4.55 6.87 17.61
C HIS A 124 3.91 6.37 18.91
N GLU A 125 3.52 5.09 18.90
CA GLU A 125 2.81 4.43 20.00
C GLU A 125 1.47 5.07 20.40
N GLN A 126 0.90 5.96 19.56
CA GLN A 126 -0.43 6.56 19.76
C GLN A 126 -1.39 6.23 18.61
N THR A 127 -0.86 6.03 17.41
CA THR A 127 -1.60 5.70 16.19
C THR A 127 -0.99 4.47 15.55
N SER A 128 -1.84 3.52 15.15
CA SER A 128 -1.42 2.41 14.31
C SER A 128 -1.28 2.86 12.87
N PHE A 129 -0.25 2.38 12.19
CA PHE A 129 -0.02 2.61 10.77
C PHE A 129 -0.32 1.35 9.96
N ILE A 130 -0.97 1.50 8.80
CA ILE A 130 -0.85 0.52 7.71
C ILE A 130 -0.08 1.18 6.60
N ILE A 131 1.05 0.59 6.20
CA ILE A 131 1.86 1.11 5.11
C ILE A 131 1.87 0.09 3.97
N THR A 132 1.63 0.55 2.75
CA THR A 132 1.82 -0.29 1.55
C THR A 132 3.08 0.14 0.81
N THR A 133 3.86 -0.83 0.35
CA THR A 133 5.07 -0.56 -0.43
C THR A 133 5.42 -1.71 -1.36
N ASN A 134 6.09 -1.39 -2.47
CA ASN A 134 6.78 -2.37 -3.31
C ASN A 134 8.28 -2.49 -2.98
N LYS A 135 8.80 -1.66 -2.07
CA LYS A 135 10.21 -1.63 -1.69
C LYS A 135 10.43 -2.26 -0.33
N ASN A 136 11.57 -2.93 -0.14
CA ASN A 136 11.98 -3.39 1.18
C ASN A 136 12.29 -2.19 2.09
N PRO A 137 12.06 -2.30 3.42
CA PRO A 137 12.39 -1.23 4.37
C PRO A 137 13.82 -0.69 4.22
N LYS A 138 14.79 -1.54 3.86
CA LYS A 138 16.20 -1.14 3.62
C LYS A 138 16.37 -0.13 2.48
N GLU A 139 15.50 -0.17 1.47
CA GLU A 139 15.55 0.71 0.29
C GLU A 139 14.99 2.11 0.59
N TRP A 140 14.43 2.33 1.79
CA TRP A 140 13.84 3.62 2.16
C TRP A 140 14.91 4.70 2.41
N ALA A 141 16.13 4.31 2.80
CA ALA A 141 17.24 5.24 2.99
C ALA A 141 17.58 6.02 1.72
N GLU A 142 17.62 5.33 0.58
CA GLU A 142 17.83 5.94 -0.73
C GLU A 142 16.71 6.90 -1.10
N MET A 143 15.46 6.53 -0.80
CA MET A 143 14.28 7.35 -1.12
C MET A 143 14.15 8.59 -0.23
N LEU A 144 14.64 8.53 1.00
CA LEU A 144 14.65 9.67 1.93
C LEU A 144 15.86 10.60 1.73
N GLY A 145 16.94 10.11 1.11
CA GLY A 145 18.16 10.88 0.87
C GLY A 145 18.97 11.20 2.14
N ASP A 146 18.66 10.55 3.27
CA ASP A 146 19.31 10.71 4.56
C ASP A 146 19.19 9.40 5.36
N GLU A 147 20.31 8.68 5.50
CA GLU A 147 20.37 7.36 6.14
C GLU A 147 20.03 7.42 7.63
N VAL A 148 20.43 8.49 8.33
CA VAL A 148 20.16 8.67 9.75
C VAL A 148 18.67 8.89 9.97
N LEU A 149 18.07 9.77 9.15
CA LEU A 149 16.64 10.03 9.20
C LEU A 149 15.81 8.77 8.86
N ALA A 150 16.24 8.02 7.83
CA ALA A 150 15.59 6.78 7.44
C ALA A 150 15.66 5.71 8.53
N THR A 151 16.83 5.55 9.15
CA THR A 151 17.01 4.61 10.27
C THR A 151 16.10 4.99 11.43
N ALA A 152 16.04 6.27 11.81
CA ALA A 152 15.18 6.74 12.89
C ALA A 152 13.68 6.60 12.57
N LEU A 153 13.29 6.76 11.31
CA LEU A 153 11.93 6.54 10.84
C LEU A 153 11.54 5.06 10.91
N LEU A 154 12.39 4.18 10.38
CA LEU A 154 12.17 2.74 10.36
C LEU A 154 12.14 2.16 11.78
N ASP A 155 13.01 2.62 12.67
CA ASP A 155 13.02 2.23 14.08
C ASP A 155 11.64 2.39 14.74
N ARG A 156 11.02 3.56 14.57
CA ARG A 156 9.67 3.87 15.06
C ARG A 156 8.58 3.03 14.42
N LEU A 157 8.64 2.85 13.10
CA LEU A 157 7.62 2.10 12.38
C LEU A 157 7.69 0.60 12.68
N LEU A 158 8.89 0.06 12.87
CA LEU A 158 9.15 -1.36 13.04
C LEU A 158 9.15 -1.85 14.50
N TYR A 159 9.16 -0.94 15.49
CA TYR A 159 9.19 -1.31 16.91
C TYR A 159 8.05 -2.25 17.32
N LYS A 160 6.81 -1.91 16.94
CA LYS A 160 5.61 -2.76 17.07
C LYS A 160 5.00 -2.93 15.69
N CYS A 161 5.48 -3.90 14.91
CA CYS A 161 5.06 -4.07 13.53
C CYS A 161 4.97 -5.53 13.11
N GLU A 162 3.94 -5.85 12.35
CA GLU A 162 3.89 -7.07 11.55
C GLU A 162 4.15 -6.75 10.08
N VAL A 163 5.10 -7.46 9.47
CA VAL A 163 5.43 -7.32 8.05
C VAL A 163 4.75 -8.44 7.28
N ILE A 164 3.73 -8.07 6.50
CA ILE A 164 2.94 -9.01 5.69
C ILE A 164 3.43 -8.94 4.26
N LYS A 165 4.10 -10.01 3.83
CA LYS A 165 4.58 -10.15 2.46
C LYS A 165 3.48 -10.73 1.58
N LEU A 166 2.98 -9.92 0.65
CA LEU A 166 2.05 -10.39 -0.37
C LEU A 166 2.81 -10.85 -1.61
N THR A 167 2.73 -12.15 -1.88
CA THR A 167 3.47 -12.81 -2.97
C THR A 167 2.49 -13.47 -3.92
N ASP A 168 2.24 -12.85 -5.07
CA ASP A 168 1.59 -13.52 -6.20
C ASP A 168 1.70 -12.71 -7.49
N LYS A 169 1.13 -13.24 -8.57
CA LYS A 169 0.81 -12.50 -9.77
C LYS A 169 -0.15 -11.35 -9.49
N SER A 170 -0.14 -10.36 -10.38
CA SER A 170 -1.03 -9.22 -10.29
C SER A 170 -2.48 -9.67 -10.53
N TYR A 171 -3.32 -9.60 -9.49
CA TYR A 171 -4.75 -9.88 -9.57
C TYR A 171 -5.42 -9.06 -10.67
N ARG A 172 -4.97 -7.80 -10.83
CA ARG A 172 -5.48 -6.87 -11.86
C ARG A 172 -5.18 -7.33 -13.28
N LEU A 173 -4.04 -7.98 -13.51
CA LEU A 173 -3.66 -8.50 -14.82
C LEU A 173 -4.36 -9.83 -15.13
N GLU A 174 -4.53 -10.68 -14.12
CA GLU A 174 -5.26 -11.95 -14.27
C GLU A 174 -6.74 -11.74 -14.57
N HIS A 175 -7.36 -10.77 -13.91
CA HIS A 175 -8.77 -10.41 -14.08
C HIS A 175 -8.96 -9.24 -15.05
N ARG A 176 -7.98 -9.00 -15.94
CA ARG A 176 -8.04 -7.92 -16.93
C ARG A 176 -9.24 -8.14 -17.84
N THR A 177 -10.22 -7.26 -17.74
CA THR A 177 -11.35 -7.20 -18.68
C THR A 177 -11.00 -6.34 -19.89
N THR A 178 -11.62 -6.63 -21.04
CA THR A 178 -11.49 -5.85 -22.27
C THR A 178 -12.85 -5.35 -22.69
N ILE A 179 -12.92 -4.07 -23.10
CA ILE A 179 -14.14 -3.47 -23.67
C ILE A 179 -14.37 -3.89 -25.12
N PHE A 180 -13.36 -4.48 -25.77
CA PHE A 180 -13.47 -5.04 -27.11
C PHE A 180 -13.76 -6.53 -27.02
N GLU A 181 -14.87 -6.96 -27.61
CA GLU A 181 -15.16 -8.38 -27.83
C GLU A 181 -14.02 -9.02 -28.62
N GLN A 182 -13.52 -10.15 -28.14
CA GLN A 182 -12.66 -10.98 -28.96
C GLN A 182 -13.51 -11.49 -30.13
N GLN A 183 -13.34 -10.92 -31.32
CA GLN A 183 -13.80 -11.56 -32.54
C GLN A 183 -13.21 -12.98 -32.55
N GLN A 184 -14.07 -13.98 -32.38
CA GLN A 184 -13.68 -15.38 -32.50
C GLN A 184 -12.90 -15.53 -33.80
N PRO A 185 -11.69 -16.11 -33.81
CA PRO A 185 -11.05 -16.44 -35.06
C PRO A 185 -11.92 -17.47 -35.76
N ALA A 186 -12.45 -17.10 -36.93
CA ALA A 186 -12.97 -18.07 -37.88
C ALA A 186 -11.95 -19.20 -38.03
N GLU A 187 -12.43 -20.43 -37.95
CA GLU A 187 -11.63 -21.65 -38.04
C GLU A 187 -10.72 -21.60 -39.27
N GLY A 188 -9.39 -21.65 -39.04
CA GLY A 188 -8.42 -21.83 -40.10
C GLY A 188 -7.11 -21.06 -39.89
N GLY A 189 -6.06 -21.79 -39.50
CA GLY A 189 -4.67 -21.35 -39.75
C GLY A 189 -3.76 -21.39 -38.53
N ALA A 190 -3.05 -22.51 -38.39
CA ALA A 190 -2.02 -22.79 -37.38
C ALA A 190 -0.81 -21.83 -37.33
N THR A 191 -0.84 -20.70 -38.05
CA THR A 191 0.31 -19.80 -38.24
C THR A 191 0.36 -18.66 -37.22
N ARG A 192 -0.73 -18.40 -36.47
CA ARG A 192 -0.79 -17.26 -35.52
C ARG A 192 -0.27 -17.56 -34.11
N LYS A 193 -0.13 -18.83 -33.70
CA LYS A 193 0.42 -19.22 -32.38
C LYS A 193 1.83 -18.68 -32.16
N LYS A 194 2.67 -18.57 -33.21
CA LYS A 194 4.04 -18.02 -33.08
C LYS A 194 4.09 -16.51 -32.79
N LYS A 195 3.07 -15.72 -33.16
CA LYS A 195 3.07 -14.25 -32.96
C LYS A 195 2.45 -13.82 -31.62
N LEU A 196 1.63 -14.67 -31.00
CA LEU A 196 1.06 -14.43 -29.67
C LEU A 196 2.05 -14.77 -28.55
N LEU A 197 2.83 -15.85 -28.72
CA LEU A 197 3.92 -16.20 -27.81
C LEU A 197 5.06 -15.17 -27.79
N SER A 198 5.28 -14.43 -28.90
CA SER A 198 6.29 -13.36 -28.93
C SER A 198 5.84 -12.09 -28.20
N LEU A 199 4.53 -11.79 -28.13
CA LEU A 199 4.01 -10.62 -27.43
C LEU A 199 3.87 -10.84 -25.92
N GLN A 200 3.53 -12.06 -25.48
CA GLN A 200 3.58 -12.41 -24.05
C GLN A 200 5.01 -12.39 -23.50
N LYS A 201 6.03 -12.76 -24.30
CA LYS A 201 7.43 -12.65 -23.90
C LYS A 201 7.88 -11.20 -23.69
N VAL A 202 7.51 -10.28 -24.58
CA VAL A 202 7.91 -8.85 -24.48
C VAL A 202 7.33 -8.17 -23.23
N VAL A 203 6.12 -8.55 -22.79
CA VAL A 203 5.51 -7.96 -21.58
C VAL A 203 6.06 -8.57 -20.29
N VAL A 204 6.52 -9.83 -20.33
CA VAL A 204 7.15 -10.50 -19.17
C VAL A 204 8.62 -10.09 -19.03
N ASP A 205 9.37 -9.99 -20.13
CA ASP A 205 10.79 -9.61 -20.11
C ASP A 205 11.01 -8.14 -19.66
N HIS A 206 10.03 -7.26 -19.85
CA HIS A 206 10.08 -5.89 -19.31
C HIS A 206 9.72 -5.77 -17.83
N ALA A 207 9.11 -6.79 -17.22
CA ALA A 207 8.79 -6.81 -15.80
C ALA A 207 9.93 -7.36 -14.93
N GLU A 208 10.93 -8.01 -15.53
CA GLU A 208 12.09 -8.60 -14.84
C GLU A 208 13.39 -7.75 -14.93
N MET A 209 13.34 -6.57 -15.58
CA MET A 209 14.50 -5.66 -15.75
C MET A 209 14.36 -4.29 -15.03
N THR A 210 13.42 -4.16 -14.08
CA THR A 210 13.29 -3.01 -13.17
C THR A 210 13.00 -3.49 -11.77
#